data_AF-A0A3M7F5R6-F1
#
_entry.id   AF-A0A3M7F5R6-F1
#
_cell.length_a   1.000
_cell.length_b   1.000
_cell.length_c   1.000
_cell.angle_alpha   90.00
_cell.angle_beta   90.00
_cell.angle_gamma   90.00
#
_symmetry.space_group_name_H-M   'P 1'
#
loop_
_entity.id
_entity.type
_entity.pdbx_description
1 polymer ?
#
loop_
_entity_poly.entity_id
_entity_poly.type
_entity_poly.pdbx_seq_one_letter_code
_entity_poly.pdbx_strand_id
1 'polypeptide(L)'
;MVKIANIAAALALGASTASAQTFKTYTDDNGIEFWQSTFETSVGDGGAQFGFALPAAAQTGFEEEYIGHLVVPKGGDDGTWMGLSHMSGMTGSLLLLSWLDGDEIMTSFRYASGYTQPDIYSGNATLSKISQNINDTHFELTYRCENCWSWDHEGATGDQIPATTSSAVQIIGWAQATQAPNSPSDADSDIKQHDDDGIFGAAVGSARNSAYTSWVSLATTTSAPATATATPTGSTNDTGSAGPTATATPTAAACPSANTMANSTWDYIIVGAGAGGIPLADKLSEDGSSVLLIEKGPASSGRWGGTMRPEWLVGSNLTRFDVPGLDNQIWKDSEGIACEDYSVMAGCVLGGGTAVNAGLWWKANPEDFDYNFPEGWKSSDMQSAVDRTFERIPFTDHPSMDGIIYKPQGYNIVSSVLAAAGWENVTADEVPGKKNHTFSRPNHMFSNGERGGPMATYLVSASERKNFQLITNTTVPRVIRDGSHITGVETEAFLDGGMCGEINVTPGTGKVILSAGAFGTPKILFRSGIGPQDQLEIVQKAEGSAMVGSSDWINLPVGHNLDDHTNTDIVITHPNVSFYDFYAAYNNPIKSDAESY
;
A
#
# COMPACT_ATOMS: atom_id res chain seq x y z
N MET A 1 0.80 -26.04 -57.89
CA MET A 1 -0.50 -26.20 -58.58
C MET A 1 -1.44 -27.00 -57.68
N VAL A 2 -2.60 -26.41 -57.34
CA VAL A 2 -3.88 -27.02 -56.87
C VAL A 2 -3.86 -27.67 -55.47
N LYS A 3 -4.25 -26.95 -54.40
CA LYS A 3 -5.61 -26.62 -53.84
C LYS A 3 -6.15 -27.69 -52.87
N ILE A 4 -6.21 -27.38 -51.57
CA ILE A 4 -7.38 -27.01 -50.73
C ILE A 4 -8.37 -28.16 -50.49
N ALA A 5 -8.52 -28.54 -49.21
CA ALA A 5 -9.82 -28.82 -48.59
C ALA A 5 -9.77 -28.48 -47.09
N ASN A 6 -10.51 -27.43 -46.73
CA ASN A 6 -10.78 -26.96 -45.38
C ASN A 6 -11.80 -27.89 -44.69
N ILE A 7 -11.61 -28.15 -43.40
CA ILE A 7 -12.72 -28.43 -42.48
C ILE A 7 -12.59 -27.46 -41.31
N ALA A 8 -13.48 -26.47 -41.32
CA ALA A 8 -13.70 -25.56 -40.21
C ALA A 8 -14.63 -26.22 -39.19
N ALA A 9 -14.20 -26.30 -37.94
CA ALA A 9 -15.09 -26.51 -36.80
C ALA A 9 -15.10 -25.23 -35.98
N ALA A 10 -16.26 -24.58 -35.96
CA ALA A 10 -16.50 -23.35 -35.21
C ALA A 10 -16.58 -23.67 -33.71
N LEU A 11 -15.65 -23.16 -32.92
CA LEU A 11 -15.88 -22.87 -31.51
C LEU A 11 -16.12 -21.37 -31.39
N ALA A 12 -17.39 -21.00 -31.21
CA ALA A 12 -17.77 -19.69 -30.72
C ALA A 12 -17.46 -19.64 -29.22
N LEU A 13 -16.22 -19.27 -28.88
CA LEU A 13 -15.88 -18.74 -27.57
C LEU A 13 -16.00 -17.23 -27.67
N GLY A 14 -16.97 -16.66 -26.96
CA GLY A 14 -17.07 -15.23 -26.76
C GLY A 14 -15.80 -14.77 -26.05
N ALA A 15 -14.88 -14.21 -26.81
CA ALA A 15 -13.74 -13.49 -26.28
C ALA A 15 -14.29 -12.20 -25.68
N SER A 16 -14.34 -12.10 -24.35
CA SER A 16 -14.23 -10.81 -23.69
C SER A 16 -12.86 -10.26 -24.07
N THR A 17 -12.85 -9.30 -24.99
CA THR A 17 -11.66 -8.56 -25.36
C THR A 17 -11.24 -7.73 -24.16
N ALA A 18 -10.21 -8.17 -23.44
CA ALA A 18 -9.42 -7.25 -22.63
C ALA A 18 -8.74 -6.29 -23.60
N SER A 19 -9.28 -5.08 -23.74
CA SER A 19 -8.73 -4.05 -24.62
C SER A 19 -7.42 -3.56 -24.02
N ALA A 20 -6.30 -3.83 -24.69
CA ALA A 20 -5.12 -3.01 -24.52
C ALA A 20 -5.52 -1.55 -24.78
N GLN A 21 -5.14 -0.63 -23.89
CA GLN A 21 -5.47 0.78 -24.04
C GLN A 21 -4.94 1.29 -25.37
N THR A 22 -5.86 1.57 -26.30
CA THR A 22 -5.53 1.93 -27.67
C THR A 22 -5.80 3.41 -27.84
N PHE A 23 -4.72 4.19 -27.92
CA PHE A 23 -4.84 5.61 -28.21
C PHE A 23 -5.17 5.84 -29.69
N LYS A 24 -5.99 6.85 -29.94
CA LYS A 24 -6.40 7.33 -31.26
C LYS A 24 -6.55 8.84 -31.24
N THR A 25 -6.46 9.45 -32.41
CA THR A 25 -6.80 10.87 -32.57
C THR A 25 -8.30 11.08 -32.38
N TYR A 26 -8.67 12.04 -31.55
CA TYR A 26 -10.03 12.54 -31.35
C TYR A 26 -10.04 14.05 -31.60
N THR A 27 -11.07 14.56 -32.26
CA THR A 27 -11.24 16.00 -32.46
C THR A 27 -12.53 16.43 -31.78
N ASP A 28 -12.44 17.37 -30.84
CA ASP A 28 -13.62 17.89 -30.14
C ASP A 28 -14.40 18.92 -30.98
N ASP A 29 -15.53 19.39 -30.44
CA ASP A 29 -16.38 20.40 -31.09
C ASP A 29 -15.70 21.77 -31.24
N ASN A 30 -14.62 22.02 -30.49
CA ASN A 30 -13.80 23.24 -30.61
C ASN A 30 -12.72 23.10 -31.72
N GLY A 31 -12.59 21.92 -32.33
CA GLY A 31 -11.59 21.63 -33.35
C GLY A 31 -10.19 21.36 -32.79
N ILE A 32 -10.09 20.99 -31.52
CA ILE A 32 -8.84 20.59 -30.87
C ILE A 32 -8.61 19.10 -31.10
N GLU A 33 -7.42 18.72 -31.59
CA GLU A 33 -7.06 17.32 -31.78
C GLU A 33 -6.31 16.76 -30.56
N PHE A 34 -6.87 15.74 -29.95
CA PHE A 34 -6.33 15.03 -28.79
C PHE A 34 -5.77 13.66 -29.17
N TRP A 35 -4.67 13.27 -28.53
CA TRP A 35 -4.26 11.87 -28.47
C TRP A 35 -4.95 11.21 -27.28
N GLN A 36 -5.99 10.42 -27.56
CA GLN A 36 -6.96 9.99 -26.55
C GLN A 36 -7.10 8.48 -26.48
N SER A 37 -7.24 7.96 -25.27
CA SER A 37 -7.62 6.58 -25.01
C SER A 37 -8.90 6.53 -24.17
N THR A 38 -9.66 5.45 -24.37
CA THR A 38 -10.68 4.99 -23.44
C THR A 38 -10.06 3.92 -22.56
N PHE A 39 -10.32 3.99 -21.26
CA PHE A 39 -9.93 2.96 -20.30
C PHE A 39 -11.17 2.54 -19.50
N GLU A 40 -11.23 1.26 -19.18
CA GLU A 40 -12.35 0.70 -18.42
C GLU A 40 -12.25 1.17 -16.97
N THR A 41 -13.40 1.53 -16.42
CA THR A 41 -13.61 1.85 -15.01
C THR A 41 -14.80 1.02 -14.53
N SER A 42 -14.74 0.57 -13.28
CA SER A 42 -15.82 -0.12 -12.59
C SER A 42 -16.87 0.85 -12.00
N VAL A 43 -16.65 2.15 -12.12
CA VAL A 43 -17.55 3.20 -11.63
C VAL A 43 -18.33 3.85 -12.78
N GLY A 44 -19.66 3.74 -12.72
CA GLY A 44 -20.56 4.29 -13.72
C GLY A 44 -20.75 3.40 -14.95
N ASP A 45 -21.55 3.87 -15.91
CA ASP A 45 -21.83 3.14 -17.14
C ASP A 45 -20.82 3.50 -18.24
N GLY A 46 -19.91 2.56 -18.55
CA GLY A 46 -18.93 2.67 -19.63
C GLY A 46 -17.52 3.04 -19.16
N GLY A 47 -16.60 3.22 -20.13
CA GLY A 47 -15.22 3.58 -19.85
C GLY A 47 -14.99 5.08 -19.73
N ALA A 48 -14.04 5.48 -18.89
CA ALA A 48 -13.52 6.83 -18.84
C ALA A 48 -12.56 7.11 -20.01
N GLN A 49 -12.36 8.38 -20.34
CA GLN A 49 -11.48 8.78 -21.44
C GLN A 49 -10.59 9.92 -21.01
N PHE A 50 -9.31 9.80 -21.34
CA PHE A 50 -8.34 10.88 -21.21
C PHE A 50 -7.63 11.08 -22.54
N GLY A 51 -7.59 12.33 -22.97
CA GLY A 51 -6.80 12.80 -24.09
C GLY A 51 -6.03 14.04 -23.71
N PHE A 52 -4.89 14.24 -24.38
CA PHE A 52 -4.13 15.48 -24.25
C PHE A 52 -3.57 15.90 -25.60
N ALA A 53 -3.43 17.22 -25.74
CA ALA A 53 -2.75 17.88 -26.83
C ALA A 53 -1.53 18.60 -26.28
N LEU A 54 -0.41 18.52 -26.98
CA LEU A 54 0.86 19.14 -26.64
C LEU A 54 1.28 20.16 -27.70
N PRO A 55 2.08 21.17 -27.33
CA PRO A 55 2.72 22.03 -28.31
C PRO A 55 3.64 21.24 -29.24
N ALA A 56 3.80 21.73 -30.47
CA ALA A 56 4.80 21.20 -31.39
C ALA A 56 6.19 21.19 -30.74
N ALA A 57 7.02 20.18 -31.02
CA ALA A 57 8.29 19.98 -30.32
C ALA A 57 9.30 21.15 -30.44
N ALA A 58 9.15 21.99 -31.46
CA ALA A 58 9.99 23.17 -31.69
C ALA A 58 9.42 24.46 -31.09
N GLN A 59 8.22 24.41 -30.51
CA GLN A 59 7.54 25.56 -29.94
C GLN A 59 8.01 25.77 -28.49
N THR A 60 8.39 27.00 -28.16
CA THR A 60 8.93 27.38 -26.85
C THR A 60 7.94 28.20 -26.04
N GLY A 61 8.02 28.14 -24.71
CA GLY A 61 7.16 28.87 -23.78
C GLY A 61 5.86 28.14 -23.41
N PHE A 62 5.75 26.86 -23.75
CA PHE A 62 4.59 25.99 -23.51
C PHE A 62 5.03 24.61 -22.97
N GLU A 63 6.28 24.46 -22.55
CA GLU A 63 6.89 23.17 -22.22
C GLU A 63 6.23 22.50 -21.02
N GLU A 64 5.74 23.29 -20.06
CA GLU A 64 5.12 22.81 -18.82
C GLU A 64 3.58 22.76 -18.86
N GLU A 65 2.98 22.86 -20.05
CA GLU A 65 1.52 22.87 -20.18
C GLU A 65 0.99 21.86 -21.21
N TYR A 66 -0.32 21.64 -21.14
CA TYR A 66 -1.07 20.85 -22.12
C TYR A 66 -2.53 21.31 -22.17
N ILE A 67 -3.25 20.90 -23.21
CA ILE A 67 -4.72 20.95 -23.22
C ILE A 67 -5.21 19.53 -22.98
N GLY A 68 -5.97 19.33 -21.92
CA GLY A 68 -6.57 18.07 -21.52
C GLY A 68 -8.02 17.95 -21.98
N HIS A 69 -8.42 16.71 -22.25
CA HIS A 69 -9.80 16.32 -22.53
C HIS A 69 -10.15 15.11 -21.67
N LEU A 70 -11.17 15.26 -20.84
CA LEU A 70 -11.60 14.25 -19.88
C LEU A 70 -13.06 13.91 -20.09
N VAL A 71 -13.40 12.63 -20.19
CA VAL A 71 -14.77 12.12 -20.19
C VAL A 71 -14.91 11.14 -19.04
N VAL A 72 -15.79 11.43 -18.08
CA VAL A 72 -15.94 10.66 -16.85
C VAL A 72 -17.37 10.12 -16.76
N PRO A 73 -17.56 8.79 -16.69
CA PRO A 73 -18.85 8.19 -16.41
C PRO A 73 -19.38 8.68 -15.07
N LYS A 74 -20.67 9.03 -15.00
CA LYS A 74 -21.30 9.43 -13.75
C LYS A 74 -21.42 8.22 -12.82
N GLY A 75 -21.16 8.44 -11.53
CA GLY A 75 -21.43 7.44 -10.50
C GLY A 75 -22.93 7.25 -10.26
N GLY A 76 -23.24 6.51 -9.19
CA GLY A 76 -24.63 6.37 -8.71
C GLY A 76 -25.17 7.68 -8.13
N ASP A 77 -26.26 7.58 -7.37
CA ASP A 77 -26.95 8.75 -6.78
C ASP A 77 -26.03 9.59 -5.86
N ASP A 78 -24.96 9.00 -5.33
CA ASP A 78 -23.97 9.66 -4.46
C ASP A 78 -22.87 10.44 -5.22
N GLY A 79 -22.95 10.47 -6.56
CA GLY A 79 -22.00 11.18 -7.43
C GLY A 79 -20.69 10.41 -7.66
N THR A 80 -19.63 11.11 -8.08
CA THR A 80 -18.31 10.54 -8.35
C THR A 80 -17.26 11.66 -8.41
N TRP A 81 -15.98 11.30 -8.22
CA TRP A 81 -14.85 12.12 -8.63
C TRP A 81 -13.84 11.28 -9.42
N MET A 82 -13.13 11.92 -10.35
CA MET A 82 -12.02 11.35 -11.11
C MET A 82 -10.76 12.18 -10.86
N GLY A 83 -9.67 11.49 -10.51
CA GLY A 83 -8.34 12.06 -10.33
C GLY A 83 -7.40 11.63 -11.45
N LEU A 84 -6.50 12.53 -11.84
CA LEU A 84 -5.37 12.27 -12.71
C LEU A 84 -4.08 12.57 -11.96
N SER A 85 -3.12 11.65 -12.02
CA SER A 85 -1.74 11.89 -11.59
C SER A 85 -0.91 12.33 -12.80
N HIS A 86 -0.18 13.44 -12.66
CA HIS A 86 0.79 13.89 -13.66
C HIS A 86 2.11 13.09 -13.59
N MET A 87 2.07 11.91 -12.98
CA MET A 87 3.07 10.85 -13.05
C MET A 87 2.35 9.49 -13.00
N SER A 88 3.06 8.39 -12.70
CA SER A 88 2.47 7.06 -12.57
C SER A 88 1.71 6.87 -11.25
N GLY A 89 2.32 7.24 -10.13
CA GLY A 89 1.77 6.99 -8.79
C GLY A 89 0.95 8.16 -8.24
N MET A 90 0.12 7.88 -7.24
CA MET A 90 -0.60 8.89 -6.45
C MET A 90 0.36 9.83 -5.70
N THR A 91 1.42 9.28 -5.11
CA THR A 91 2.32 10.04 -4.23
C THR A 91 3.42 10.75 -5.01
N GLY A 92 3.90 11.87 -4.48
CA GLY A 92 5.05 12.58 -5.04
C GLY A 92 4.79 13.35 -6.34
N SER A 93 3.52 13.51 -6.73
CA SER A 93 3.13 14.11 -8.02
C SER A 93 1.96 15.09 -7.90
N LEU A 94 1.82 15.96 -8.90
CA LEU A 94 0.66 16.83 -9.04
C LEU A 94 -0.57 16.00 -9.41
N LEU A 95 -1.62 16.12 -8.60
CA LEU A 95 -2.91 15.48 -8.84
C LEU A 95 -3.93 16.52 -9.33
N LEU A 96 -4.74 16.17 -10.32
CA LEU A 96 -5.89 16.95 -10.75
C LEU A 96 -7.17 16.14 -10.51
N LEU A 97 -8.02 16.63 -9.62
CA LEU A 97 -9.34 16.05 -9.35
C LEU A 97 -10.42 16.79 -10.14
N SER A 98 -11.46 16.06 -10.51
CA SER A 98 -12.66 16.58 -11.18
C SER A 98 -13.93 15.87 -10.72
N TRP A 99 -15.03 16.60 -10.56
CA TRP A 99 -16.34 16.08 -10.13
C TRP A 99 -17.46 17.04 -10.50
N LEU A 100 -18.72 16.66 -10.24
CA LEU A 100 -19.89 17.50 -10.48
C LEU A 100 -20.37 18.20 -9.19
N ASP A 101 -20.68 19.49 -9.30
CA ASP A 101 -21.55 20.23 -8.38
C ASP A 101 -22.73 20.80 -9.17
N GLY A 102 -23.88 20.12 -9.10
CA GLY A 102 -25.03 20.43 -9.94
C GLY A 102 -24.68 20.33 -11.44
N ASP A 103 -24.76 21.47 -12.14
CA ASP A 103 -24.48 21.60 -13.57
C ASP A 103 -23.07 22.17 -13.86
N GLU A 104 -22.17 22.17 -12.86
CA GLU A 104 -20.79 22.61 -13.02
C GLU A 104 -19.79 21.47 -12.77
N ILE A 105 -18.77 21.36 -13.63
CA ILE A 105 -17.63 20.49 -13.39
C ILE A 105 -16.61 21.23 -12.52
N MET A 106 -16.43 20.77 -11.30
CA MET A 106 -15.44 21.28 -10.35
C MET A 106 -14.07 20.65 -10.59
N THR A 107 -13.00 21.37 -10.26
CA THR A 107 -11.63 20.87 -10.36
C THR A 107 -10.79 21.31 -9.18
N SER A 108 -9.82 20.49 -8.75
CA SER A 108 -8.89 20.84 -7.67
C SER A 108 -7.52 20.22 -7.89
N PHE A 109 -6.46 21.02 -7.73
CA PHE A 109 -5.09 20.50 -7.70
C PHE A 109 -4.74 20.04 -6.29
N ARG A 110 -4.21 18.83 -6.18
CA ARG A 110 -3.82 18.20 -4.92
C ARG A 110 -2.42 17.63 -4.99
N TYR A 111 -1.85 17.33 -3.84
CA TYR A 111 -0.55 16.66 -3.72
C TYR A 111 -0.59 15.62 -2.60
N ALA A 112 -0.16 14.39 -2.88
CA ALA A 112 -0.12 13.34 -1.88
C ALA A 112 1.34 13.05 -1.47
N SER A 113 1.65 13.26 -0.20
CA SER A 113 2.94 12.87 0.40
C SER A 113 2.99 11.38 0.80
N GLY A 114 1.83 10.75 0.92
CA GLY A 114 1.64 9.33 1.25
C GLY A 114 0.30 8.80 0.76
N TYR A 115 0.00 7.54 1.05
CA TYR A 115 -1.30 6.90 0.73
C TYR A 115 -2.38 7.28 1.74
N THR A 116 -2.56 8.58 1.94
CA THR A 116 -3.59 9.21 2.75
C THR A 116 -4.34 10.24 1.93
N GLN A 117 -5.34 10.91 2.50
CA GLN A 117 -6.01 12.01 1.82
C GLN A 117 -4.98 13.05 1.32
N PRO A 118 -5.00 13.42 0.02
CA PRO A 118 -4.09 14.41 -0.54
C PRO A 118 -4.30 15.82 0.03
N ASP A 119 -3.20 16.54 0.22
CA ASP A 119 -3.19 17.95 0.59
C ASP A 119 -3.60 18.84 -0.58
N ILE A 120 -4.02 20.07 -0.30
CA ILE A 120 -4.26 21.09 -1.33
C ILE A 120 -2.92 21.49 -1.93
N TYR A 121 -2.79 21.43 -3.25
CA TYR A 121 -1.54 21.78 -3.91
C TYR A 121 -1.24 23.28 -3.76
N SER A 122 -0.04 23.59 -3.30
CA SER A 122 0.42 24.95 -2.98
C SER A 122 1.32 25.58 -4.05
N GLY A 123 1.59 24.86 -5.14
CA GLY A 123 2.43 25.35 -6.23
C GLY A 123 1.66 26.20 -7.26
N ASN A 124 2.24 26.36 -8.45
CA ASN A 124 1.83 27.33 -9.46
C ASN A 124 1.01 26.76 -10.64
N ALA A 125 0.52 25.53 -10.52
CA ALA A 125 -0.32 24.91 -11.55
C ALA A 125 -1.67 25.63 -11.64
N THR A 126 -2.14 25.88 -12.86
CA THR A 126 -3.44 26.54 -13.08
C THR A 126 -4.24 25.83 -14.17
N LEU A 127 -5.56 25.80 -14.01
CA LEU A 127 -6.49 25.16 -14.94
C LEU A 127 -7.49 26.19 -15.49
N SER A 128 -7.53 26.37 -16.80
CA SER A 128 -8.53 27.22 -17.47
C SER A 128 -9.48 26.37 -18.32
N LYS A 129 -10.79 26.49 -18.08
CA LYS A 129 -11.82 25.74 -18.83
C LYS A 129 -11.94 26.28 -20.27
N ILE A 130 -11.98 25.37 -21.24
CA ILE A 130 -12.30 25.66 -22.65
C ILE A 130 -13.77 25.34 -22.92
N SER A 131 -14.22 24.14 -22.55
CA SER A 131 -15.62 23.72 -22.66
C SER A 131 -15.96 22.68 -21.62
N GLN A 132 -17.25 22.60 -21.28
CA GLN A 132 -17.82 21.51 -20.48
C GLN A 132 -19.12 21.03 -21.10
N ASN A 133 -19.40 19.73 -20.96
CA ASN A 133 -20.64 19.11 -21.40
C ASN A 133 -21.05 18.07 -20.35
N ILE A 134 -22.32 18.08 -19.95
CA ILE A 134 -22.86 17.18 -18.93
C ILE A 134 -24.13 16.55 -19.49
N ASN A 135 -24.23 15.24 -19.42
CA ASN A 135 -25.43 14.50 -19.79
C ASN A 135 -25.78 13.45 -18.73
N ASP A 136 -26.71 12.55 -19.05
CA ASP A 136 -27.20 11.53 -18.13
C ASP A 136 -26.15 10.45 -17.81
N THR A 137 -25.16 10.25 -18.68
CA THR A 137 -24.19 9.16 -18.58
C THR A 137 -22.79 9.60 -18.17
N HIS A 138 -22.36 10.80 -18.56
CA HIS A 138 -21.01 11.29 -18.29
C HIS A 138 -20.96 12.81 -18.18
N PHE A 139 -19.85 13.31 -17.62
CA PHE A 139 -19.41 14.68 -17.80
C PHE A 139 -18.12 14.71 -18.62
N GLU A 140 -17.97 15.79 -19.37
CA GLU A 140 -16.88 16.02 -20.32
C GLU A 140 -16.28 17.40 -20.08
N LEU A 141 -14.96 17.47 -19.96
CA LEU A 141 -14.21 18.68 -19.68
C LEU A 141 -13.03 18.82 -20.65
N THR A 142 -13.00 19.93 -21.39
CA THR A 142 -11.81 20.39 -22.12
C THR A 142 -11.19 21.55 -21.36
N TYR A 143 -9.89 21.47 -21.06
CA TYR A 143 -9.20 22.45 -20.22
C TYR A 143 -7.75 22.66 -20.66
N ARG A 144 -7.21 23.84 -20.39
CA ARG A 144 -5.78 24.14 -20.48
C ARG A 144 -5.16 24.04 -19.08
N CYS A 145 -4.11 23.25 -18.94
CA CYS A 145 -3.36 23.06 -17.70
C CYS A 145 -1.98 23.71 -17.86
N GLU A 146 -1.74 24.81 -17.16
CA GLU A 146 -0.48 25.56 -17.21
C GLU A 146 0.39 25.23 -15.98
N ASN A 147 1.70 25.05 -16.18
CA ASN A 147 2.66 24.63 -15.15
C ASN A 147 2.27 23.31 -14.47
N CYS A 148 1.77 22.35 -15.25
CA CYS A 148 1.26 21.07 -14.74
C CYS A 148 2.25 19.91 -14.93
N TRP A 149 3.33 20.09 -15.70
CA TRP A 149 4.37 19.07 -15.87
C TRP A 149 5.56 19.21 -14.92
N SER A 150 5.59 20.27 -14.12
CA SER A 150 6.57 20.50 -13.06
C SER A 150 5.80 20.91 -11.82
N TRP A 151 6.23 20.46 -10.64
CA TRP A 151 5.57 20.82 -9.39
C TRP A 151 6.54 21.03 -8.24
N ASP A 152 6.11 21.88 -7.32
CA ASP A 152 6.74 22.15 -6.03
C ASP A 152 5.63 22.32 -4.99
N HIS A 153 5.52 21.34 -4.10
CA HIS A 153 4.61 21.41 -2.96
C HIS A 153 5.43 21.44 -1.67
N GLU A 154 5.54 22.64 -1.08
CA GLU A 154 6.25 22.85 0.19
C GLU A 154 7.70 22.33 0.19
N GLY A 155 8.39 22.41 -0.95
CA GLY A 155 9.76 21.93 -1.14
C GLY A 155 9.86 20.49 -1.62
N ALA A 156 8.74 19.78 -1.76
CA ALA A 156 8.68 18.50 -2.45
C ALA A 156 8.52 18.74 -3.96
N THR A 157 9.63 18.59 -4.69
CA THR A 157 9.71 18.92 -6.12
C THR A 157 9.71 17.67 -7.00
N GLY A 158 9.11 17.76 -8.18
CA GLY A 158 9.16 16.73 -9.21
C GLY A 158 8.74 17.28 -10.57
N ASP A 159 9.03 16.54 -11.63
CA ASP A 159 8.65 16.90 -12.99
C ASP A 159 8.47 15.66 -13.87
N GLN A 160 7.66 15.84 -14.91
CA GLN A 160 7.49 14.90 -16.01
C GLN A 160 7.35 15.69 -17.33
N ILE A 161 8.23 16.67 -17.58
CA ILE A 161 8.15 17.50 -18.79
C ILE A 161 8.20 16.61 -20.04
N PRO A 162 7.18 16.65 -20.94
CA PRO A 162 7.13 15.76 -22.10
C PRO A 162 8.35 15.95 -23.01
N ALA A 163 9.18 14.90 -23.14
CA ALA A 163 10.36 14.95 -23.99
C ALA A 163 10.02 15.23 -25.46
N THR A 164 10.92 15.89 -26.18
CA THR A 164 10.71 16.29 -27.59
C THR A 164 10.87 15.14 -28.58
N THR A 165 11.46 14.02 -28.16
CA THR A 165 11.59 12.80 -28.99
C THR A 165 10.23 12.16 -29.24
N SER A 166 9.91 11.85 -30.49
CA SER A 166 8.60 11.30 -30.88
C SER A 166 8.24 9.96 -30.23
N SER A 167 9.23 9.18 -29.81
CA SER A 167 9.05 7.89 -29.12
C SER A 167 8.87 8.01 -27.61
N ALA A 168 8.96 9.22 -27.04
CA ALA A 168 8.75 9.40 -25.62
C ALA A 168 7.30 9.12 -25.23
N VAL A 169 7.11 8.75 -23.98
CA VAL A 169 5.83 8.33 -23.41
C VAL A 169 5.59 9.14 -22.15
N GLN A 170 4.40 9.71 -22.04
CA GLN A 170 3.90 10.30 -20.82
C GLN A 170 3.23 9.21 -19.99
N ILE A 171 3.62 9.04 -18.73
CA ILE A 171 2.96 8.08 -17.84
C ILE A 171 1.98 8.84 -16.95
N ILE A 172 0.71 8.46 -17.03
CA ILE A 172 -0.40 9.11 -16.33
C ILE A 172 -1.12 8.06 -15.48
N GLY A 173 -1.27 8.35 -14.19
CA GLY A 173 -2.14 7.63 -13.28
C GLY A 173 -3.56 8.21 -13.34
N TRP A 174 -4.56 7.38 -13.07
CA TRP A 174 -5.94 7.80 -12.91
C TRP A 174 -6.59 7.06 -11.74
N ALA A 175 -7.62 7.66 -11.16
CA ALA A 175 -8.39 7.07 -10.07
C ALA A 175 -9.83 7.59 -10.11
N GLN A 176 -10.82 6.75 -9.80
CA GLN A 176 -12.22 7.13 -9.74
C GLN A 176 -12.90 6.57 -8.50
N ALA A 177 -13.72 7.40 -7.83
CA ALA A 177 -14.52 6.98 -6.67
C ALA A 177 -16.01 6.87 -7.01
N THR A 178 -16.71 6.00 -6.28
CA THR A 178 -18.17 5.82 -6.34
C THR A 178 -18.98 6.91 -5.65
N GLN A 179 -18.31 7.86 -4.99
CA GLN A 179 -18.91 8.96 -4.25
C GLN A 179 -18.25 10.28 -4.65
N ALA A 180 -19.01 11.36 -4.67
CA ALA A 180 -18.48 12.71 -4.81
C ALA A 180 -17.68 13.14 -3.56
N PRO A 181 -16.92 14.26 -3.61
CA PRO A 181 -16.33 14.85 -2.41
C PRO A 181 -17.38 15.15 -1.34
N ASN A 182 -16.98 15.21 -0.07
CA ASN A 182 -17.90 15.39 1.06
C ASN A 182 -18.75 16.68 0.95
N SER A 183 -18.23 17.71 0.29
CA SER A 183 -18.90 18.97 -0.02
C SER A 183 -18.59 19.36 -1.46
N PRO A 184 -19.40 18.90 -2.44
CA PRO A 184 -19.10 19.06 -3.87
C PRO A 184 -18.93 20.52 -4.33
N SER A 185 -19.57 21.48 -3.67
CA SER A 185 -19.44 22.91 -3.98
C SER A 185 -18.12 23.54 -3.49
N ASP A 186 -17.32 22.82 -2.72
CA ASP A 186 -16.03 23.27 -2.20
C ASP A 186 -14.88 22.54 -2.90
N ALA A 187 -14.05 23.31 -3.63
CA ALA A 187 -12.89 22.78 -4.34
C ALA A 187 -11.83 22.18 -3.38
N ASP A 188 -11.85 22.60 -2.11
CA ASP A 188 -10.93 22.17 -1.07
C ASP A 188 -11.48 21.02 -0.23
N SER A 189 -12.69 20.53 -0.54
CA SER A 189 -13.38 19.47 0.20
C SER A 189 -12.56 18.19 0.36
N ASP A 190 -12.79 17.52 1.50
CA ASP A 190 -12.31 16.18 1.77
C ASP A 190 -12.92 15.17 0.79
N ILE A 191 -12.13 14.17 0.40
CA ILE A 191 -12.52 13.12 -0.54
C ILE A 191 -12.46 11.75 0.12
N LYS A 192 -13.26 10.81 -0.39
CA LYS A 192 -13.12 9.38 -0.07
C LYS A 192 -12.02 8.76 -0.92
N GLN A 193 -11.49 7.62 -0.48
CA GLN A 193 -10.58 6.81 -1.29
C GLN A 193 -11.28 6.40 -2.59
N HIS A 194 -10.53 6.33 -3.69
CA HIS A 194 -11.02 5.83 -4.97
C HIS A 194 -11.34 4.34 -4.91
N ASP A 195 -12.29 3.91 -5.73
CA ASP A 195 -12.75 2.52 -5.82
C ASP A 195 -12.09 1.76 -6.97
N ASP A 196 -11.59 2.51 -7.96
CA ASP A 196 -10.87 2.01 -9.12
C ASP A 196 -9.73 2.97 -9.48
N ASP A 197 -8.66 2.42 -10.05
CA ASP A 197 -7.48 3.16 -10.44
C ASP A 197 -6.65 2.41 -11.49
N GLY A 198 -5.75 3.13 -12.11
CA GLY A 198 -4.81 2.53 -13.03
C GLY A 198 -3.78 3.49 -13.56
N ILE A 199 -2.89 2.97 -14.39
CA ILE A 199 -1.78 3.72 -14.97
C ILE A 199 -1.70 3.40 -16.44
N PHE A 200 -1.37 4.40 -17.25
CA PHE A 200 -1.11 4.20 -18.66
C PHE A 200 0.02 5.06 -19.21
N GLY A 201 0.61 4.57 -20.29
CA GLY A 201 1.61 5.29 -21.06
C GLY A 201 1.02 5.80 -22.36
N ALA A 202 1.16 7.11 -22.62
CA ALA A 202 0.71 7.75 -23.84
C ALA A 202 1.89 8.31 -24.64
N ALA A 203 2.01 7.90 -25.91
CA ALA A 203 3.07 8.40 -26.79
C ALA A 203 2.93 9.91 -27.05
N VAL A 204 3.96 10.69 -26.67
CA VAL A 204 3.89 12.16 -26.75
C VAL A 204 3.94 12.66 -28.18
N GLY A 205 4.63 11.94 -29.09
CA GLY A 205 4.76 12.35 -30.48
C GLY A 205 3.41 12.52 -31.20
N SER A 206 2.44 11.65 -30.88
CA SER A 206 1.10 11.68 -31.45
C SER A 206 0.21 12.79 -30.88
N ALA A 207 0.55 13.32 -29.70
CA ALA A 207 -0.19 14.40 -29.05
C ALA A 207 0.26 15.81 -29.49
N ARG A 208 1.41 15.93 -30.17
CA ARG A 208 1.98 17.23 -30.55
C ARG A 208 1.32 17.79 -31.80
N ASN A 209 0.86 19.04 -31.74
CA ASN A 209 0.22 19.71 -32.88
C ASN A 209 0.71 21.15 -33.07
N SER A 210 0.94 21.56 -34.32
CA SER A 210 1.33 22.95 -34.66
C SER A 210 0.22 23.97 -34.44
N ALA A 211 -1.05 23.54 -34.36
CA ALA A 211 -2.18 24.40 -34.08
C ALA A 211 -2.35 24.74 -32.58
N TYR A 212 -1.51 24.17 -31.70
CA TYR A 212 -1.63 24.33 -30.24
C TYR A 212 -1.74 25.79 -29.78
N THR A 213 -0.93 26.69 -30.35
CA THR A 213 -0.98 28.15 -30.02
C THR A 213 -2.32 28.80 -30.34
N SER A 214 -3.05 28.29 -31.34
CA SER A 214 -4.39 28.79 -31.63
C SER A 214 -5.42 28.28 -30.63
N TRP A 215 -5.25 27.03 -30.16
CA TRP A 215 -6.17 26.40 -29.21
C TRP A 215 -6.07 26.97 -27.81
N VAL A 216 -4.88 27.35 -27.34
CA VAL A 216 -4.74 27.98 -26.00
C VAL A 216 -5.54 29.28 -25.86
N SER A 217 -5.84 29.97 -26.97
CA SER A 217 -6.68 31.18 -26.97
C SER A 217 -8.16 30.92 -26.72
N LEU A 218 -8.60 29.66 -26.79
CA LEU A 218 -9.97 29.23 -26.49
C LEU A 218 -10.21 29.10 -24.97
N ALA A 219 -9.14 29.05 -24.18
CA ALA A 219 -9.24 28.97 -22.73
C ALA A 219 -9.85 30.28 -22.20
N THR A 220 -11.04 30.16 -21.60
CA THR A 220 -11.67 31.30 -20.93
C THR A 220 -11.07 31.43 -19.53
N THR A 221 -10.74 32.65 -19.11
CA THR A 221 -10.21 32.93 -17.77
C THR A 221 -11.29 32.70 -16.72
N THR A 222 -11.39 31.47 -16.23
CA THR A 222 -12.18 31.12 -15.05
C THR A 222 -11.46 30.02 -14.26
N SER A 223 -10.48 30.43 -13.46
CA SER A 223 -10.23 29.92 -12.11
C SER A 223 -9.29 30.90 -11.38
N ALA A 224 -9.58 31.15 -10.11
CA ALA A 224 -8.72 31.94 -9.25
C ALA A 224 -7.41 31.17 -8.98
N PRO A 225 -6.27 31.86 -8.75
CA PRO A 225 -5.09 31.20 -8.22
C PRO A 225 -5.43 30.57 -6.87
N ALA A 226 -4.90 29.37 -6.59
CA ALA A 226 -4.83 28.87 -5.22
C ALA A 226 -4.10 29.93 -4.38
N THR A 227 -4.85 30.72 -3.61
CA THR A 227 -4.27 31.73 -2.72
C THR A 227 -4.73 31.48 -1.30
N ALA A 228 -3.76 31.11 -0.48
CA ALA A 228 -3.82 31.22 0.96
C ALA A 228 -4.15 32.66 1.40
N THR A 229 -4.71 32.76 2.62
CA THR A 229 -5.02 33.94 3.44
C THR A 229 -6.33 34.71 3.18
N ALA A 230 -7.32 34.46 4.04
CA ALA A 230 -8.19 35.51 4.58
C ALA A 230 -8.71 35.15 5.98
N THR A 231 -8.17 35.84 6.99
CA THR A 231 -8.71 35.92 8.36
C THR A 231 -10.05 36.66 8.36
N PRO A 232 -11.14 36.13 8.98
CA PRO A 232 -12.32 36.95 9.27
C PRO A 232 -12.30 37.43 10.72
N THR A 233 -12.11 38.73 10.91
CA THR A 233 -12.58 39.45 12.10
C THR A 233 -14.10 39.40 12.18
N GLY A 234 -14.62 38.98 13.33
CA GLY A 234 -16.02 38.57 13.49
C GLY A 234 -17.09 39.67 13.48
N SER A 235 -18.33 39.21 13.31
CA SER A 235 -19.48 39.73 14.06
C SER A 235 -20.54 38.63 14.12
N THR A 236 -21.03 38.44 15.34
CA THR A 236 -21.98 37.47 15.88
C THR A 236 -23.30 37.37 15.11
N ASN A 237 -23.75 36.14 14.85
CA ASN A 237 -25.05 35.66 15.35
C ASN A 237 -25.11 34.13 15.39
N ASP A 238 -25.64 33.68 16.51
CA ASP A 238 -25.71 32.34 17.08
C ASP A 238 -26.56 31.37 16.23
N THR A 239 -26.00 30.20 15.90
CA THR A 239 -26.59 28.86 16.08
C THR A 239 -25.65 27.77 15.51
N GLY A 240 -24.90 27.12 16.41
CA GLY A 240 -24.46 25.72 16.25
C GLY A 240 -23.44 25.39 15.15
N SER A 241 -22.23 25.96 15.21
CA SER A 241 -21.07 25.37 14.53
C SER A 241 -20.57 24.19 15.37
N ALA A 242 -20.86 22.96 14.93
CA ALA A 242 -19.96 21.85 15.22
C ALA A 242 -18.66 22.18 14.46
N GLY A 243 -17.59 22.45 15.21
CA GLY A 243 -16.25 22.56 14.64
C GLY A 243 -15.86 21.25 13.94
N PRO A 244 -14.71 21.23 13.23
CA PRO A 244 -14.22 20.01 12.61
C PRO A 244 -14.26 18.94 13.68
N THR A 245 -15.02 17.87 13.44
CA THR A 245 -14.93 16.71 14.31
C THR A 245 -13.52 16.24 14.04
N ALA A 246 -12.60 16.58 14.96
CA ALA A 246 -11.32 15.90 15.05
C ALA A 246 -11.66 14.44 14.84
N THR A 247 -11.13 13.82 13.76
CA THR A 247 -11.20 12.38 13.56
C THR A 247 -10.98 11.80 14.93
N ALA A 248 -12.04 11.21 15.50
CA ALA A 248 -12.07 10.96 16.94
C ALA A 248 -10.76 10.25 17.25
N THR A 249 -9.89 10.90 18.05
CA THR A 249 -8.69 10.21 18.52
C THR A 249 -9.24 8.91 19.08
N PRO A 250 -8.89 7.74 18.51
CA PRO A 250 -9.52 6.49 18.88
C PRO A 250 -9.48 6.44 20.40
N THR A 251 -10.66 6.46 21.01
CA THR A 251 -10.72 6.55 22.46
C THR A 251 -10.07 5.25 22.93
N ALA A 252 -8.92 5.38 23.61
CA ALA A 252 -8.15 4.24 24.07
C ALA A 252 -9.13 3.25 24.71
N ALA A 253 -9.06 1.99 24.28
CA ALA A 253 -9.97 0.96 24.76
C ALA A 253 -9.95 0.97 26.29
N ALA A 254 -11.13 0.91 26.91
CA ALA A 254 -11.22 1.00 28.36
C ALA A 254 -10.45 -0.16 28.98
N CYS A 255 -9.50 0.17 29.87
CA CYS A 255 -8.73 -0.85 30.55
C CYS A 255 -9.66 -1.83 31.30
N PRO A 256 -9.39 -3.14 31.25
CA PRO A 256 -10.15 -4.09 32.04
C PRO A 256 -10.01 -3.75 33.53
N SER A 257 -11.09 -3.94 34.28
CA SER A 257 -11.15 -3.62 35.72
C SER A 257 -10.18 -4.44 36.59
N ALA A 258 -9.61 -5.51 36.04
CA ALA A 258 -8.56 -6.31 36.66
C ALA A 258 -7.44 -6.60 35.64
N ASN A 259 -6.21 -6.21 35.96
CA ASN A 259 -5.02 -6.70 35.27
C ASN A 259 -4.63 -8.07 35.87
N THR A 260 -4.98 -9.14 35.16
CA THR A 260 -4.70 -10.53 35.58
C THR A 260 -3.21 -10.87 35.60
N MET A 261 -2.35 -10.01 35.05
CA MET A 261 -0.92 -10.23 34.88
C MET A 261 -0.06 -9.40 35.83
N ALA A 262 -0.63 -8.47 36.60
CA ALA A 262 0.11 -7.53 37.45
C ALA A 262 1.02 -8.19 38.51
N ASN A 263 0.70 -9.44 38.92
CA ASN A 263 1.49 -10.19 39.90
C ASN A 263 2.37 -11.30 39.28
N SER A 264 2.37 -11.42 37.96
CA SER A 264 3.16 -12.43 37.23
C SER A 264 4.47 -11.84 36.74
N THR A 265 5.54 -12.63 36.79
CA THR A 265 6.84 -12.26 36.21
C THR A 265 7.25 -13.24 35.12
N TRP A 266 8.02 -12.77 34.14
CA TRP A 266 8.39 -13.55 32.97
C TRP A 266 9.90 -13.51 32.74
N ASP A 267 10.48 -14.66 32.38
CA ASP A 267 11.91 -14.73 32.01
C ASP A 267 12.15 -13.97 30.71
N TYR A 268 11.20 -14.03 29.78
CA TYR A 268 11.21 -13.25 28.55
C TYR A 268 9.85 -12.59 28.30
N ILE A 269 9.85 -11.28 28.09
CA ILE A 269 8.73 -10.55 27.50
C ILE A 269 9.15 -10.15 26.09
N ILE A 270 8.39 -10.59 25.09
CA ILE A 270 8.62 -10.31 23.67
C ILE A 270 7.50 -9.39 23.19
N VAL A 271 7.88 -8.25 22.63
CA VAL A 271 6.94 -7.21 22.19
C VAL A 271 6.82 -7.22 20.67
N GLY A 272 5.67 -7.63 20.14
CA GLY A 272 5.36 -7.77 18.72
C GLY A 272 5.41 -9.23 18.25
N ALA A 273 4.29 -9.74 17.75
CA ALA A 273 4.13 -11.11 17.26
C ALA A 273 4.26 -11.19 15.73
N GLY A 274 5.32 -10.61 15.18
CA GLY A 274 5.65 -10.62 13.75
C GLY A 274 6.67 -11.70 13.35
N ALA A 275 7.34 -11.48 12.21
CA ALA A 275 8.33 -12.39 11.62
C ALA A 275 9.50 -12.75 12.57
N GLY A 276 9.90 -11.82 13.45
CA GLY A 276 10.94 -12.07 14.46
C GLY A 276 10.38 -12.59 15.78
N GLY A 277 9.31 -11.98 16.29
CA GLY A 277 8.80 -12.24 17.64
C GLY A 277 8.18 -13.62 17.82
N ILE A 278 7.42 -14.11 16.83
CA ILE A 278 6.81 -15.45 16.90
C ILE A 278 7.89 -16.56 16.98
N PRO A 279 8.88 -16.62 16.06
CA PRO A 279 9.93 -17.64 16.16
C PRO A 279 10.76 -17.52 17.45
N LEU A 280 11.08 -16.30 17.90
CA LEU A 280 11.81 -16.10 19.17
C LEU A 280 11.03 -16.67 20.36
N ALA A 281 9.72 -16.43 20.43
CA ALA A 281 8.88 -16.93 21.51
C ALA A 281 8.82 -18.46 21.55
N ASP A 282 8.74 -19.10 20.38
CA ASP A 282 8.79 -20.55 20.26
C ASP A 282 10.12 -21.11 20.77
N LYS A 283 11.25 -20.56 20.30
CA LYS A 283 12.58 -21.07 20.68
C LYS A 283 12.91 -20.85 22.14
N LEU A 284 12.56 -19.69 22.71
CA LEU A 284 12.82 -19.39 24.13
C LEU A 284 11.92 -20.19 25.08
N SER A 285 10.67 -20.47 24.67
CA SER A 285 9.76 -21.28 25.47
C SER A 285 10.09 -22.79 25.40
N GLU A 286 10.77 -23.25 24.34
CA GLU A 286 11.25 -24.63 24.22
C GLU A 286 12.27 -25.00 25.30
N ASP A 287 13.11 -24.03 25.72
CA ASP A 287 14.11 -24.21 26.78
C ASP A 287 13.51 -24.19 28.20
N GLY A 288 12.17 -24.14 28.32
CA GLY A 288 11.44 -24.16 29.60
C GLY A 288 11.34 -22.80 30.31
N SER A 289 11.86 -21.73 29.70
CA SER A 289 11.74 -20.36 30.22
C SER A 289 10.30 -19.88 30.14
N SER A 290 9.84 -19.08 31.10
CA SER A 290 8.52 -18.43 31.02
C SER A 290 8.55 -17.29 29.99
N VAL A 291 7.69 -17.38 28.97
CA VAL A 291 7.65 -16.43 27.84
C VAL A 291 6.28 -15.80 27.69
N LEU A 292 6.23 -14.47 27.72
CA LEU A 292 5.07 -13.67 27.34
C LEU A 292 5.31 -13.02 25.98
N LEU A 293 4.42 -13.26 25.02
CA LEU A 293 4.38 -12.58 23.73
C LEU A 293 3.22 -11.57 23.73
N ILE A 294 3.52 -10.30 23.49
CA ILE A 294 2.56 -9.20 23.49
C ILE A 294 2.36 -8.69 22.07
N GLU A 295 1.13 -8.63 21.59
CA GLU A 295 0.77 -8.13 20.27
C GLU A 295 -0.22 -6.96 20.37
N LYS A 296 0.06 -5.89 19.63
CA LYS A 296 -0.78 -4.68 19.56
C LYS A 296 -2.12 -5.01 18.93
N GLY A 297 -2.09 -5.73 17.82
CA GLY A 297 -3.24 -6.02 16.97
C GLY A 297 -4.14 -7.17 17.44
N PRO A 298 -5.28 -7.35 16.76
CA PRO A 298 -6.18 -8.48 16.95
C PRO A 298 -5.65 -9.77 16.30
N ALA A 299 -6.34 -10.87 16.58
CA ALA A 299 -6.12 -12.13 15.88
C ALA A 299 -6.42 -12.00 14.37
N SER A 300 -5.57 -12.64 13.54
CA SER A 300 -5.65 -12.59 12.08
C SER A 300 -6.20 -13.89 11.48
N SER A 301 -5.40 -14.96 11.47
CA SER A 301 -5.79 -16.29 10.99
C SER A 301 -6.92 -16.88 11.81
N GLY A 302 -7.81 -17.63 11.16
CA GLY A 302 -8.94 -18.28 11.84
C GLY A 302 -8.50 -19.33 12.86
N ARG A 303 -7.32 -19.95 12.68
CA ARG A 303 -6.69 -20.82 13.71
C ARG A 303 -6.54 -20.13 15.06
N TRP A 304 -6.27 -18.82 15.05
CA TRP A 304 -6.04 -18.01 16.23
C TRP A 304 -7.26 -17.20 16.66
N GLY A 305 -8.45 -17.55 16.14
CA GLY A 305 -9.70 -16.89 16.47
C GLY A 305 -9.98 -15.61 15.65
N GLY A 306 -9.26 -15.41 14.54
CA GLY A 306 -9.54 -14.31 13.62
C GLY A 306 -10.92 -14.43 12.97
N THR A 307 -11.55 -13.28 12.73
CA THR A 307 -12.93 -13.21 12.23
C THR A 307 -13.08 -12.43 10.93
N MET A 308 -12.09 -11.63 10.52
CA MET A 308 -12.14 -10.80 9.31
C MET A 308 -12.13 -11.66 8.05
N ARG A 309 -13.29 -11.79 7.40
CA ARG A 309 -13.46 -12.69 6.25
C ARG A 309 -14.53 -12.17 5.29
N PRO A 310 -14.44 -12.48 3.98
CA PRO A 310 -15.53 -12.29 3.05
C PRO A 310 -16.68 -13.28 3.31
N GLU A 311 -17.86 -12.96 2.78
CA GLU A 311 -19.10 -13.73 3.00
C GLU A 311 -18.97 -15.20 2.57
N TRP A 312 -18.25 -15.48 1.48
CA TRP A 312 -18.08 -16.84 0.97
C TRP A 312 -17.20 -17.73 1.85
N LEU A 313 -16.47 -17.17 2.82
CA LEU A 313 -15.75 -17.91 3.86
C LEU A 313 -16.56 -18.12 5.15
N VAL A 314 -17.79 -17.60 5.23
CA VAL A 314 -18.66 -17.80 6.39
C VAL A 314 -18.99 -19.28 6.55
N GLY A 315 -18.81 -19.80 7.77
CA GLY A 315 -18.97 -21.23 8.08
C GLY A 315 -17.69 -22.06 7.97
N SER A 316 -16.62 -21.51 7.37
CA SER A 316 -15.27 -22.07 7.45
C SER A 316 -14.50 -21.58 8.69
N ASN A 317 -13.34 -22.17 8.96
CA ASN A 317 -12.37 -21.63 9.93
C ASN A 317 -11.29 -20.75 9.25
N LEU A 318 -11.54 -20.26 8.05
CA LEU A 318 -10.62 -19.43 7.28
C LEU A 318 -10.99 -17.94 7.39
N THR A 319 -9.97 -17.10 7.27
CA THR A 319 -10.09 -15.64 7.20
C THR A 319 -9.44 -15.10 5.93
N ARG A 320 -9.56 -13.78 5.71
CA ARG A 320 -8.85 -13.11 4.60
C ARG A 320 -7.32 -13.28 4.67
N PHE A 321 -6.78 -13.60 5.85
CA PHE A 321 -5.37 -13.84 6.06
C PHE A 321 -4.95 -15.28 5.77
N ASP A 322 -5.88 -16.24 5.75
CA ASP A 322 -5.53 -17.65 5.51
C ASP A 322 -5.45 -17.97 4.01
N VAL A 323 -6.28 -17.33 3.19
CA VAL A 323 -6.40 -17.57 1.74
C VAL A 323 -5.39 -16.71 0.97
N PRO A 324 -4.37 -17.30 0.31
CA PRO A 324 -3.35 -16.54 -0.42
C PRO A 324 -3.90 -15.60 -1.50
N GLY A 325 -4.95 -16.01 -2.21
CA GLY A 325 -5.57 -15.18 -3.26
C GLY A 325 -6.27 -13.91 -2.78
N LEU A 326 -6.34 -13.66 -1.47
CA LEU A 326 -6.93 -12.47 -0.87
C LEU A 326 -5.87 -11.51 -0.28
N ASP A 327 -4.58 -11.80 -0.42
CA ASP A 327 -3.49 -11.01 0.14
C ASP A 327 -3.54 -9.52 -0.28
N ASN A 328 -3.76 -9.26 -1.57
CA ASN A 328 -3.82 -7.91 -2.13
C ASN A 328 -5.00 -7.09 -1.64
N GLN A 329 -6.03 -7.68 -1.01
CA GLN A 329 -7.15 -6.92 -0.47
C GLN A 329 -6.68 -5.89 0.56
N ILE A 330 -5.52 -6.09 1.20
CA ILE A 330 -4.92 -5.09 2.10
C ILE A 330 -4.74 -3.71 1.45
N TRP A 331 -4.51 -3.65 0.13
CA TRP A 331 -4.31 -2.38 -0.58
C TRP A 331 -5.62 -1.66 -0.88
N LYS A 332 -6.74 -2.39 -0.94
CA LYS A 332 -8.08 -1.83 -1.12
C LYS A 332 -8.74 -1.47 0.22
N ASP A 333 -8.58 -2.33 1.21
CA ASP A 333 -9.16 -2.18 2.54
C ASP A 333 -8.16 -2.64 3.61
N SER A 334 -7.58 -1.67 4.32
CA SER A 334 -6.60 -1.87 5.38
C SER A 334 -7.08 -1.44 6.76
N GLU A 335 -8.32 -0.96 6.88
CA GLU A 335 -8.85 -0.39 8.11
C GLU A 335 -8.85 -1.44 9.24
N GLY A 336 -8.32 -1.06 10.41
CA GLY A 336 -8.17 -1.97 11.56
C GLY A 336 -7.16 -3.12 11.36
N ILE A 337 -6.44 -3.15 10.24
CA ILE A 337 -5.40 -4.15 9.93
C ILE A 337 -4.02 -3.49 9.88
N ALA A 338 -3.91 -2.38 9.15
CA ALA A 338 -2.68 -1.62 9.06
C ALA A 338 -2.41 -0.84 10.36
N CYS A 339 -1.13 -0.59 10.64
CA CYS A 339 -0.73 0.27 11.74
C CYS A 339 -1.03 1.74 11.38
N GLU A 340 -1.85 2.40 12.20
CA GLU A 340 -2.25 3.80 12.00
C GLU A 340 -1.21 4.82 12.49
N ASP A 341 -0.18 4.37 13.19
CA ASP A 341 0.81 5.23 13.84
C ASP A 341 2.14 5.32 13.08
N TYR A 342 2.15 4.87 11.83
CA TYR A 342 3.24 5.01 10.86
C TYR A 342 2.69 5.55 9.55
N SER A 343 3.50 6.30 8.80
CA SER A 343 3.11 6.85 7.48
C SER A 343 3.26 5.84 6.33
N VAL A 344 3.62 4.59 6.63
CA VAL A 344 3.88 3.51 5.67
C VAL A 344 3.12 2.26 6.05
N MET A 345 2.88 1.37 5.07
CA MET A 345 2.17 0.12 5.30
C MET A 345 2.93 -0.82 6.25
N ALA A 346 2.29 -1.18 7.36
CA ALA A 346 2.73 -2.23 8.26
C ALA A 346 1.50 -2.94 8.84
N GLY A 347 1.54 -4.27 8.96
CA GLY A 347 0.43 -5.02 9.57
C GLY A 347 0.47 -4.93 11.09
N CYS A 348 -0.60 -4.40 11.70
CA CYS A 348 -0.87 -4.37 13.14
C CYS A 348 -1.94 -5.40 13.50
N VAL A 349 -1.67 -6.67 13.19
CA VAL A 349 -2.46 -7.85 13.54
C VAL A 349 -1.49 -8.97 13.97
N LEU A 350 -1.97 -10.01 14.64
CA LEU A 350 -1.16 -11.19 14.94
C LEU A 350 -0.49 -11.74 13.67
N GLY A 351 0.83 -11.96 13.70
CA GLY A 351 1.65 -12.29 12.53
C GLY A 351 2.31 -11.09 11.86
N GLY A 352 1.88 -9.87 12.18
CA GLY A 352 2.42 -8.62 11.64
C GLY A 352 2.47 -8.63 10.11
N GLY A 353 3.60 -8.24 9.53
CA GLY A 353 3.83 -8.30 8.08
C GLY A 353 3.61 -9.69 7.46
N THR A 354 3.84 -10.79 8.18
CA THR A 354 3.64 -12.14 7.62
C THR A 354 2.17 -12.50 7.43
N ALA A 355 1.25 -11.81 8.12
CA ALA A 355 -0.19 -11.99 7.96
C ALA A 355 -0.73 -11.28 6.71
N VAL A 356 -0.06 -10.20 6.27
CA VAL A 356 -0.57 -9.31 5.20
C VAL A 356 0.28 -9.31 3.92
N ASN A 357 1.49 -9.87 3.94
CA ASN A 357 2.37 -9.90 2.77
C ASN A 357 1.93 -10.97 1.74
N ALA A 358 2.64 -11.04 0.61
CA ALA A 358 2.42 -12.04 -0.44
C ALA A 358 2.97 -13.45 -0.11
N GLY A 359 3.56 -13.65 1.08
CA GLY A 359 4.09 -14.95 1.50
C GLY A 359 5.30 -15.45 0.71
N LEU A 360 5.97 -14.61 -0.09
CA LEU A 360 7.23 -14.96 -0.73
C LEU A 360 8.27 -15.41 0.31
N TRP A 361 8.96 -16.51 0.02
CA TRP A 361 9.82 -17.20 0.98
C TRP A 361 11.07 -17.71 0.28
N TRP A 362 12.24 -17.32 0.80
CA TRP A 362 13.52 -17.58 0.15
C TRP A 362 14.59 -18.00 1.15
N LYS A 363 15.36 -19.02 0.80
CA LYS A 363 16.58 -19.38 1.50
C LYS A 363 17.61 -18.28 1.20
N ALA A 364 18.11 -17.66 2.27
CA ALA A 364 18.99 -16.51 2.18
C ALA A 364 20.21 -16.79 1.29
N ASN A 365 20.57 -15.84 0.43
CA ASN A 365 21.84 -15.89 -0.29
C ASN A 365 22.97 -15.76 0.74
N PRO A 366 23.94 -16.70 0.79
CA PRO A 366 25.06 -16.63 1.74
C PRO A 366 25.80 -15.29 1.72
N GLU A 367 25.94 -14.68 0.54
CA GLU A 367 26.62 -13.39 0.38
C GLU A 367 25.91 -12.25 1.12
N ASP A 368 24.58 -12.34 1.32
CA ASP A 368 23.83 -11.32 2.05
C ASP A 368 24.29 -11.26 3.52
N PHE A 369 24.58 -12.41 4.14
CA PHE A 369 25.17 -12.46 5.48
C PHE A 369 26.62 -12.01 5.48
N ASP A 370 27.41 -12.48 4.51
CA ASP A 370 28.84 -12.22 4.47
C ASP A 370 29.16 -10.74 4.20
N TYR A 371 28.33 -10.06 3.42
CA TYR A 371 28.47 -8.65 3.11
C TYR A 371 27.91 -7.75 4.21
N ASN A 372 26.67 -8.01 4.67
CA ASN A 372 25.95 -7.03 5.50
C ASN A 372 26.16 -7.17 7.01
N PHE A 373 26.60 -8.34 7.50
CA PHE A 373 26.63 -8.62 8.94
C PHE A 373 28.05 -8.72 9.51
N PRO A 374 28.27 -8.46 10.81
CA PRO A 374 29.59 -8.59 11.44
C PRO A 374 29.99 -10.06 11.65
N GLU A 375 31.19 -10.27 12.19
CA GLU A 375 31.65 -11.59 12.66
C GLU A 375 30.65 -12.19 13.67
N GLY A 376 30.41 -13.51 13.59
CA GLY A 376 29.41 -14.22 14.38
C GLY A 376 28.02 -14.27 13.75
N TRP A 377 27.81 -13.54 12.64
CA TRP A 377 26.59 -13.54 11.83
C TRP A 377 26.87 -13.78 10.35
N LYS A 378 28.08 -14.26 10.03
CA LYS A 378 28.47 -14.59 8.65
C LYS A 378 27.70 -15.82 8.18
N SER A 379 27.71 -16.09 6.88
CA SER A 379 26.95 -17.20 6.30
C SER A 379 27.26 -18.55 6.97
N SER A 380 28.54 -18.77 7.31
CA SER A 380 28.98 -19.95 8.06
C SER A 380 28.37 -20.08 9.45
N ASP A 381 28.13 -18.95 10.13
CA ASP A 381 27.54 -18.90 11.48
C ASP A 381 26.02 -19.12 11.39
N MET A 382 25.40 -18.56 10.36
CA MET A 382 23.94 -18.54 10.18
C MET A 382 23.37 -19.80 9.52
N GLN A 383 24.20 -20.61 8.86
CA GLN A 383 23.77 -21.81 8.13
C GLN A 383 22.85 -22.72 8.98
N SER A 384 23.23 -22.99 10.24
CA SER A 384 22.43 -23.84 11.12
C SER A 384 21.07 -23.23 11.48
N ALA A 385 20.98 -21.90 11.59
CA ALA A 385 19.72 -21.23 11.83
C ALA A 385 18.82 -21.26 10.59
N VAL A 386 19.40 -20.99 9.42
CA VAL A 386 18.70 -21.08 8.13
C VAL A 386 18.13 -22.48 7.91
N ASP A 387 18.90 -23.54 8.16
CA ASP A 387 18.41 -24.91 7.96
C ASP A 387 17.27 -25.27 8.93
N ARG A 388 17.36 -24.88 10.21
CA ARG A 388 16.24 -25.06 11.16
C ARG A 388 14.99 -24.30 10.73
N THR A 389 15.15 -23.11 10.16
CA THR A 389 14.03 -22.31 9.65
C THR A 389 13.34 -22.97 8.47
N PHE A 390 14.10 -23.51 7.52
CA PHE A 390 13.56 -24.21 6.35
C PHE A 390 13.06 -25.63 6.65
N GLU A 391 13.52 -26.26 7.73
CA GLU A 391 12.92 -27.49 8.25
C GLU A 391 11.52 -27.25 8.82
N ARG A 392 11.32 -26.11 9.49
CA ARG A 392 10.02 -25.72 10.07
C ARG A 392 9.05 -25.17 9.01
N ILE A 393 9.57 -24.38 8.07
CA ILE A 393 8.80 -23.73 7.00
C ILE A 393 9.48 -24.07 5.67
N PRO A 394 9.19 -25.25 5.08
CA PRO A 394 9.65 -25.56 3.74
C PRO A 394 8.99 -24.62 2.73
N PHE A 395 9.70 -24.29 1.66
CA PHE A 395 9.12 -23.52 0.56
C PHE A 395 8.25 -24.40 -0.35
N THR A 396 7.33 -23.78 -1.08
CA THR A 396 6.65 -24.40 -2.23
C THR A 396 6.58 -23.42 -3.39
N ASP A 397 6.88 -23.90 -4.60
CA ASP A 397 6.63 -23.21 -5.86
C ASP A 397 5.31 -23.68 -6.53
N HIS A 398 4.63 -24.67 -5.93
CA HIS A 398 3.33 -25.21 -6.32
C HIS A 398 2.39 -25.18 -5.10
N PRO A 399 1.86 -24.01 -4.73
CA PRO A 399 1.11 -23.86 -3.48
C PRO A 399 -0.28 -24.51 -3.52
N SER A 400 -0.85 -24.72 -4.72
CA SER A 400 -2.11 -25.44 -4.87
C SER A 400 -1.94 -26.91 -4.50
N MET A 401 -2.88 -27.44 -3.70
CA MET A 401 -2.81 -28.82 -3.18
C MET A 401 -2.98 -29.89 -4.26
N ASP A 402 -3.49 -29.54 -5.44
CA ASP A 402 -3.57 -30.41 -6.62
C ASP A 402 -2.26 -30.45 -7.44
N GLY A 403 -1.26 -29.64 -7.05
CA GLY A 403 0.03 -29.52 -7.75
C GLY A 403 -0.03 -28.70 -9.04
N ILE A 404 -1.16 -28.05 -9.36
CA ILE A 404 -1.35 -27.27 -10.59
C ILE A 404 -1.00 -25.79 -10.34
N ILE A 405 -0.33 -25.18 -11.31
CA ILE A 405 -0.15 -23.72 -11.37
C ILE A 405 -1.26 -23.11 -12.22
N TYR A 406 -2.06 -22.27 -11.60
CA TYR A 406 -3.15 -21.55 -12.25
C TYR A 406 -2.65 -20.24 -12.87
N LYS A 407 -3.27 -19.85 -13.99
CA LYS A 407 -2.92 -18.66 -14.78
C LYS A 407 -1.40 -18.46 -15.02
N PRO A 408 -0.68 -19.46 -15.56
CA PRO A 408 0.78 -19.39 -15.72
C PRO A 408 1.23 -18.50 -16.90
N GLN A 409 0.31 -17.89 -17.66
CA GLN A 409 0.62 -17.26 -18.95
C GLN A 409 1.65 -16.14 -18.82
N GLY A 410 1.47 -15.23 -17.85
CA GLY A 410 2.40 -14.12 -17.61
C GLY A 410 3.82 -14.62 -17.32
N TYR A 411 3.95 -15.57 -16.39
CA TYR A 411 5.24 -16.20 -16.09
C TYR A 411 5.84 -16.88 -17.32
N ASN A 412 5.06 -17.69 -18.06
CA ASN A 412 5.56 -18.46 -19.20
C ASN A 412 6.08 -17.54 -20.32
N ILE A 413 5.46 -16.38 -20.52
CA ILE A 413 5.92 -15.37 -21.49
C ILE A 413 7.26 -14.79 -21.04
N VAL A 414 7.34 -14.23 -19.83
CA VAL A 414 8.55 -13.58 -19.32
C VAL A 414 9.72 -14.56 -19.22
N SER A 415 9.49 -15.73 -18.63
CA SER A 415 10.51 -16.78 -18.51
C SER A 415 11.04 -17.26 -19.86
N SER A 416 10.19 -17.36 -20.89
CA SER A 416 10.63 -17.75 -22.23
C SER A 416 11.56 -16.70 -22.87
N VAL A 417 11.30 -15.41 -22.64
CA VAL A 417 12.15 -14.30 -23.11
C VAL A 417 13.48 -14.32 -22.39
N LEU A 418 13.48 -14.48 -21.06
CA LEU A 418 14.71 -14.57 -20.26
C LEU A 418 15.56 -15.77 -20.68
N ALA A 419 14.95 -16.94 -20.86
CA ALA A 419 15.63 -18.14 -21.36
C ALA A 419 16.23 -17.92 -22.75
N ALA A 420 15.49 -17.30 -23.69
CA ALA A 420 15.99 -16.96 -25.02
C ALA A 420 17.15 -15.95 -24.98
N ALA A 421 17.18 -15.08 -23.96
CA ALA A 421 18.27 -14.15 -23.70
C ALA A 421 19.47 -14.79 -22.96
N GLY A 422 19.42 -16.09 -22.66
CA GLY A 422 20.53 -16.84 -22.04
C GLY A 422 20.53 -16.84 -20.50
N TRP A 423 19.42 -16.49 -19.85
CA TRP A 423 19.28 -16.57 -18.40
C TRP A 423 19.00 -18.02 -17.96
N GLU A 424 19.49 -18.41 -16.79
CA GLU A 424 19.29 -19.75 -16.23
C GLU A 424 17.97 -19.84 -15.46
N ASN A 425 17.14 -20.85 -15.75
CA ASN A 425 15.99 -21.19 -14.89
C ASN A 425 16.45 -22.09 -13.75
N VAL A 426 16.17 -21.71 -12.50
CA VAL A 426 16.52 -22.48 -11.31
C VAL A 426 15.33 -22.62 -10.37
N THR A 427 15.44 -23.53 -9.40
CA THR A 427 14.64 -23.49 -8.17
C THR A 427 15.39 -22.65 -7.15
N ALA A 428 14.93 -21.42 -6.87
CA ALA A 428 15.71 -20.41 -6.15
C ALA A 428 16.30 -20.89 -4.80
N ASP A 429 15.52 -21.65 -4.03
CA ASP A 429 15.90 -22.10 -2.68
C ASP A 429 16.79 -23.35 -2.66
N GLU A 430 16.88 -24.07 -3.77
CA GLU A 430 17.84 -25.17 -3.93
C GLU A 430 19.25 -24.63 -4.24
N VAL A 431 19.33 -23.42 -4.81
CA VAL A 431 20.59 -22.76 -5.19
C VAL A 431 20.62 -21.28 -4.75
N PRO A 432 20.54 -21.00 -3.43
CA PRO A 432 20.35 -19.64 -2.93
C PRO A 432 21.46 -18.64 -3.32
N GLY A 433 22.68 -19.12 -3.62
CA GLY A 433 23.77 -18.28 -4.12
C GLY A 433 23.71 -17.92 -5.62
N LYS A 434 22.82 -18.53 -6.41
CA LYS A 434 22.66 -18.24 -7.84
C LYS A 434 21.65 -17.10 -8.04
N LYS A 435 22.13 -15.86 -7.98
CA LYS A 435 21.30 -14.65 -8.14
C LYS A 435 21.64 -13.80 -9.37
N ASN A 436 22.72 -14.12 -10.08
CA ASN A 436 23.10 -13.42 -11.32
C ASN A 436 22.51 -14.14 -12.55
N HIS A 437 21.93 -13.38 -13.50
CA HIS A 437 21.35 -13.88 -14.76
C HIS A 437 20.49 -15.14 -14.58
N THR A 438 19.65 -15.13 -13.55
CA THR A 438 18.86 -16.27 -13.10
C THR A 438 17.39 -15.86 -12.95
N PHE A 439 16.47 -16.78 -13.23
CA PHE A 439 15.04 -16.63 -12.91
C PHE A 439 14.50 -17.91 -12.30
N SER A 440 13.42 -17.80 -11.53
CA SER A 440 12.74 -18.91 -10.85
C SER A 440 11.24 -18.64 -10.82
N ARG A 441 10.43 -19.68 -10.60
CA ARG A 441 9.07 -19.46 -10.10
C ARG A 441 9.14 -18.86 -8.69
N PRO A 442 8.11 -18.11 -8.25
CA PRO A 442 8.07 -17.59 -6.89
C PRO A 442 7.88 -18.73 -5.89
N ASN A 443 8.75 -18.76 -4.88
CA ASN A 443 8.65 -19.67 -3.75
C ASN A 443 7.85 -19.00 -2.64
N HIS A 444 6.99 -19.76 -1.96
CA HIS A 444 6.12 -19.25 -0.92
C HIS A 444 6.26 -20.04 0.38
N MET A 445 5.95 -19.40 1.52
CA MET A 445 5.86 -20.01 2.85
C MET A 445 4.54 -20.76 3.09
N PHE A 446 3.73 -20.94 2.04
CA PHE A 446 2.41 -21.53 2.08
C PHE A 446 2.47 -23.01 2.44
N SER A 447 1.41 -23.49 3.11
CA SER A 447 1.30 -24.89 3.51
C SER A 447 -0.16 -25.32 3.42
N ASN A 448 -0.43 -26.45 2.77
CA ASN A 448 -1.79 -26.97 2.56
C ASN A 448 -2.74 -25.95 1.89
N GLY A 449 -2.25 -25.20 0.89
CA GLY A 449 -3.04 -24.19 0.19
C GLY A 449 -3.31 -22.90 0.98
N GLU A 450 -2.93 -22.83 2.25
CA GLU A 450 -3.11 -21.66 3.12
C GLU A 450 -1.78 -20.89 3.32
N ARG A 451 -1.87 -19.68 3.90
CA ARG A 451 -0.76 -18.75 4.14
C ARG A 451 0.49 -19.35 4.82
N GLY A 452 0.34 -20.37 5.68
CA GLY A 452 1.48 -21.02 6.31
C GLY A 452 2.33 -20.09 7.20
N GLY A 453 3.65 -20.14 7.04
CA GLY A 453 4.59 -19.24 7.73
C GLY A 453 4.68 -19.41 9.26
N PRO A 454 5.18 -18.40 9.99
CA PRO A 454 5.42 -18.48 11.43
C PRO A 454 4.16 -18.76 12.27
N MET A 455 3.00 -18.24 11.86
CA MET A 455 1.73 -18.48 12.57
C MET A 455 1.25 -19.92 12.47
N ALA A 456 1.50 -20.59 11.35
CA ALA A 456 1.10 -21.99 11.13
C ALA A 456 2.10 -23.00 11.71
N THR A 457 3.26 -22.55 12.18
CA THR A 457 4.38 -23.42 12.58
C THR A 457 4.91 -23.09 13.98
N TYR A 458 5.66 -22.00 14.12
CA TYR A 458 6.29 -21.57 15.38
C TYR A 458 5.27 -21.23 16.45
N LEU A 459 4.23 -20.47 16.10
CA LEU A 459 3.20 -20.11 17.08
C LEU A 459 2.38 -21.32 17.53
N VAL A 460 2.16 -22.30 16.64
CA VAL A 460 1.48 -23.56 16.99
C VAL A 460 2.24 -24.29 18.09
N SER A 461 3.52 -24.58 17.91
CA SER A 461 4.31 -25.29 18.93
C SER A 461 4.50 -24.47 20.20
N ALA A 462 4.62 -23.14 20.11
CA ALA A 462 4.68 -22.27 21.29
C ALA A 462 3.40 -22.36 22.13
N SER A 463 2.23 -22.31 21.47
CA SER A 463 0.91 -22.29 22.14
C SER A 463 0.59 -23.56 22.93
N GLU A 464 1.23 -24.68 22.61
CA GLU A 464 1.05 -25.95 23.32
C GLU A 464 1.80 -25.98 24.67
N ARG A 465 2.75 -25.06 24.89
CA ARG A 465 3.59 -25.03 26.09
C ARG A 465 2.95 -24.24 27.21
N LYS A 466 2.92 -24.81 28.41
CA LYS A 466 2.33 -24.18 29.62
C LYS A 466 3.08 -22.94 30.12
N ASN A 467 4.36 -22.81 29.72
CA ASN A 467 5.24 -21.70 30.06
C ASN A 467 5.22 -20.60 28.98
N PHE A 468 4.35 -20.68 27.98
CA PHE A 468 4.13 -19.64 26.99
C PHE A 468 2.75 -19.01 27.17
N GLN A 469 2.67 -17.69 27.00
CA GLN A 469 1.41 -16.96 26.96
C GLN A 469 1.44 -15.90 25.85
N LEU A 470 0.35 -15.81 25.08
CA LEU A 470 0.11 -14.76 24.10
C LEU A 470 -0.97 -13.81 24.63
N ILE A 471 -0.73 -12.51 24.50
CA ILE A 471 -1.75 -11.47 24.70
C ILE A 471 -1.84 -10.62 23.44
N THR A 472 -3.05 -10.38 22.94
CA THR A 472 -3.33 -9.54 21.78
C THR A 472 -4.00 -8.24 22.23
N ASN A 473 -4.36 -7.36 21.28
CA ASN A 473 -5.07 -6.11 21.55
C ASN A 473 -4.36 -5.18 22.54
N THR A 474 -3.04 -5.36 22.75
CA THR A 474 -2.27 -4.74 23.83
C THR A 474 -1.05 -4.06 23.24
N THR A 475 -1.00 -2.73 23.30
CA THR A 475 0.19 -1.98 22.87
C THR A 475 1.18 -1.83 24.02
N VAL A 476 2.46 -1.73 23.68
CA VAL A 476 3.55 -1.45 24.63
C VAL A 476 4.12 -0.07 24.32
N PRO A 477 3.79 0.96 25.13
CA PRO A 477 4.31 2.30 24.95
C PRO A 477 5.83 2.40 25.10
N ARG A 478 6.37 1.80 26.16
CA ARG A 478 7.77 1.93 26.59
C ARG A 478 8.19 0.72 27.44
N VAL A 479 9.48 0.52 27.58
CA VAL A 479 10.03 -0.37 28.61
C VAL A 479 10.23 0.41 29.91
N ILE A 480 10.09 -0.27 31.04
CA ILE A 480 10.31 0.29 32.38
C ILE A 480 11.73 -0.08 32.80
N ARG A 481 12.50 0.88 33.30
CA ARG A 481 13.92 0.67 33.64
C ARG A 481 14.40 1.49 34.82
N ASP A 482 15.39 0.93 35.53
CA ASP A 482 16.24 1.60 36.50
C ASP A 482 17.66 1.70 35.91
N GLY A 483 18.05 2.92 35.51
CA GLY A 483 19.27 3.16 34.75
C GLY A 483 19.34 2.29 33.49
N SER A 484 20.32 1.39 33.45
CA SER A 484 20.54 0.46 32.33
C SER A 484 19.80 -0.88 32.46
N HIS A 485 19.08 -1.13 33.56
CA HIS A 485 18.41 -2.41 33.80
C HIS A 485 16.90 -2.28 33.58
N ILE A 486 16.36 -3.09 32.67
CA ILE A 486 14.93 -3.11 32.35
C ILE A 486 14.23 -4.03 33.36
N THR A 487 13.18 -3.51 34.00
CA THR A 487 12.40 -4.22 35.03
C THR A 487 11.06 -4.74 34.49
N GLY A 488 10.59 -4.23 33.35
CA GLY A 488 9.32 -4.63 32.76
C GLY A 488 8.94 -3.82 31.53
N VAL A 489 7.67 -3.91 31.16
CA VAL A 489 7.04 -3.12 30.10
C VAL A 489 5.77 -2.45 30.60
N GLU A 490 5.51 -1.25 30.10
CA GLU A 490 4.20 -0.61 30.22
C GLU A 490 3.28 -1.17 29.13
N THR A 491 1.99 -1.33 29.45
CA THR A 491 0.96 -1.81 28.55
C THR A 491 -0.25 -0.89 28.57
N GLU A 492 -0.86 -0.73 27.39
CA GLU A 492 -2.13 -0.04 27.21
C GLU A 492 -3.04 -0.91 26.33
N ALA A 493 -4.34 -0.93 26.62
CA ALA A 493 -5.31 -1.62 25.79
C ALA A 493 -5.47 -0.86 24.47
N PHE A 494 -5.10 -1.50 23.37
CA PHE A 494 -5.28 -0.96 22.02
C PHE A 494 -6.70 -1.21 21.52
N LEU A 495 -7.22 -2.42 21.77
CA LEU A 495 -8.60 -2.81 21.47
C LEU A 495 -9.22 -3.49 22.70
N ASP A 496 -10.53 -3.74 22.64
CA ASP A 496 -11.26 -4.47 23.69
C ASP A 496 -10.59 -5.82 23.99
N GLY A 497 -10.43 -6.12 25.29
CA GLY A 497 -9.72 -7.31 25.76
C GLY A 497 -8.21 -7.15 25.89
N GLY A 498 -7.65 -6.00 25.52
CA GLY A 498 -6.25 -5.63 25.78
C GLY A 498 -5.94 -5.44 27.26
N MET A 499 -4.65 -5.44 27.61
CA MET A 499 -4.17 -5.27 28.98
C MET A 499 -3.62 -3.85 29.22
N CYS A 500 -3.70 -3.39 30.48
CA CYS A 500 -3.14 -2.11 30.90
C CYS A 500 -2.28 -2.24 32.15
N GLY A 501 -1.32 -1.33 32.30
CA GLY A 501 -0.44 -1.22 33.45
C GLY A 501 0.93 -1.85 33.19
N GLU A 502 1.61 -2.29 34.24
CA GLU A 502 2.99 -2.78 34.14
C GLU A 502 3.04 -4.32 34.18
N ILE A 503 3.88 -4.91 33.34
CA ILE A 503 4.21 -6.34 33.40
C ILE A 503 5.71 -6.48 33.62
N ASN A 504 6.07 -7.13 34.71
CA ASN A 504 7.46 -7.25 35.16
C ASN A 504 8.15 -8.48 34.57
N VAL A 505 9.45 -8.35 34.34
CA VAL A 505 10.32 -9.50 34.08
C VAL A 505 10.73 -10.18 35.40
N THR A 506 11.23 -11.43 35.32
CA THR A 506 11.79 -12.12 36.49
C THR A 506 12.94 -11.29 37.09
N PRO A 507 12.91 -10.93 38.39
CA PRO A 507 13.92 -10.06 38.98
C PRO A 507 15.35 -10.59 38.82
N GLY A 508 16.26 -9.74 38.31
CA GLY A 508 17.68 -10.04 38.18
C GLY A 508 18.09 -10.93 37.00
N THR A 509 17.15 -11.65 36.37
CA THR A 509 17.46 -12.58 35.26
C THR A 509 16.63 -12.33 34.00
N GLY A 510 15.45 -11.75 34.14
CA GLY A 510 14.49 -11.58 33.07
C GLY A 510 14.92 -10.54 32.03
N LYS A 511 14.39 -10.69 30.81
CA LYS A 511 14.76 -9.90 29.65
C LYS A 511 13.53 -9.45 28.87
N VAL A 512 13.62 -8.25 28.30
CA VAL A 512 12.66 -7.77 27.30
C VAL A 512 13.31 -7.85 25.92
N ILE A 513 12.55 -8.34 24.94
CA ILE A 513 12.95 -8.40 23.54
C ILE A 513 11.95 -7.58 22.74
N LEU A 514 12.43 -6.55 22.04
CA LEU A 514 11.61 -5.73 21.15
C LEU A 514 11.61 -6.36 19.76
N SER A 515 10.42 -6.73 19.28
CA SER A 515 10.15 -7.33 17.97
C SER A 515 9.00 -6.60 17.26
N ALA A 516 8.82 -5.31 17.57
CA ALA A 516 7.71 -4.46 17.10
C ALA A 516 7.96 -3.86 15.69
N GLY A 517 8.87 -4.46 14.92
CA GLY A 517 9.21 -4.02 13.56
C GLY A 517 10.13 -2.79 13.49
N ALA A 518 10.46 -2.39 12.26
CA ALA A 518 11.43 -1.34 11.95
C ALA A 518 10.99 0.06 12.40
N PHE A 519 9.69 0.30 12.57
CA PHE A 519 9.16 1.58 13.06
C PHE A 519 8.68 1.51 14.51
N GLY A 520 8.04 0.40 14.91
CA GLY A 520 7.55 0.22 16.27
C GLY A 520 8.66 0.05 17.30
N THR A 521 9.75 -0.66 16.96
CA THR A 521 10.88 -0.83 17.90
C THR A 521 11.59 0.51 18.17
N PRO A 522 11.96 1.33 17.17
CA PRO A 522 12.45 2.69 17.41
C PRO A 522 11.50 3.54 18.24
N LYS A 523 10.18 3.50 17.95
CA LYS A 523 9.18 4.24 18.72
C LYS A 523 9.21 3.87 20.21
N ILE A 524 9.24 2.58 20.54
CA ILE A 524 9.35 2.11 21.93
C ILE A 524 10.66 2.60 22.56
N LEU A 525 11.78 2.50 21.85
CA LEU A 525 13.09 2.96 22.34
C LEU A 525 13.11 4.46 22.62
N PHE A 526 12.59 5.29 21.71
CA PHE A 526 12.48 6.74 21.90
C PHE A 526 11.63 7.05 23.14
N ARG A 527 10.46 6.42 23.28
CA ARG A 527 9.57 6.56 24.45
C ARG A 527 10.18 6.06 25.76
N SER A 528 11.22 5.22 25.67
CA SER A 528 12.00 4.70 26.79
C SER A 528 13.28 5.51 27.08
N GLY A 529 13.48 6.65 26.42
CA GLY A 529 14.67 7.50 26.58
C GLY A 529 15.94 6.90 25.96
N ILE A 530 15.81 6.15 24.87
CA ILE A 530 16.94 5.53 24.14
C ILE A 530 16.84 5.94 22.66
N GLY A 531 17.77 6.76 22.18
CA GLY A 531 17.76 7.26 20.80
C GLY A 531 18.54 8.55 20.62
N PRO A 532 18.49 9.18 19.42
CA PRO A 532 19.10 10.47 19.17
C PRO A 532 18.45 11.57 20.03
N GLN A 533 19.27 12.52 20.50
CA GLN A 533 18.84 13.59 21.42
C GLN A 533 17.60 14.34 20.93
N ASP A 534 17.55 14.71 19.65
CA ASP A 534 16.44 15.43 19.03
C ASP A 534 15.13 14.62 19.08
N GLN A 535 15.19 13.31 18.86
CA GLN A 535 14.03 12.43 18.96
C GLN A 535 13.55 12.30 20.41
N LEU A 536 14.48 12.22 21.37
CA LEU A 536 14.14 12.15 22.79
C LEU A 536 13.49 13.45 23.29
N GLU A 537 13.95 14.61 22.81
CA GLU A 537 13.34 15.91 23.11
C GLU A 537 11.91 16.04 22.57
N ILE A 538 11.64 15.49 21.38
CA ILE A 538 10.27 15.41 20.82
C ILE A 538 9.35 14.60 21.74
N VAL A 539 9.79 13.41 22.17
CA VAL A 539 9.03 12.58 23.11
C VAL A 539 8.84 13.30 24.44
N GLN A 540 9.89 13.91 24.99
CA GLN A 540 9.82 14.63 26.27
C GLN A 540 8.82 15.78 26.23
N LYS A 541 8.74 16.49 25.09
CA LYS A 541 7.75 17.55 24.86
C LYS A 541 6.32 17.01 24.77
N ALA A 542 6.14 15.84 24.17
CA ALA A 542 4.84 15.21 24.00
C ALA A 542 4.30 14.55 25.29
N GLU A 543 5.17 13.89 26.06
CA GLU A 543 4.75 13.02 27.17
C GLU A 543 5.09 13.54 28.56
N GLY A 544 5.94 14.57 28.66
CA GLY A 544 6.30 15.17 29.94
C GLY A 544 6.86 14.14 30.93
N SER A 545 6.27 14.10 32.13
CA SER A 545 6.75 13.27 33.24
C SER A 545 6.51 11.77 33.07
N ALA A 546 5.78 11.32 32.05
CA ALA A 546 5.64 9.89 31.75
C ALA A 546 6.96 9.32 31.18
N MET A 547 7.78 10.15 30.53
CA MET A 547 9.09 9.75 30.04
C MET A 547 10.11 9.70 31.17
N VAL A 548 11.07 8.77 31.08
CA VAL A 548 12.24 8.74 31.96
C VAL A 548 13.02 10.06 31.89
N GLY A 549 13.53 10.50 33.04
CA GLY A 549 14.26 11.77 33.15
C GLY A 549 15.48 11.84 32.25
N SER A 550 15.80 13.04 31.76
CA SER A 550 16.90 13.25 30.81
C SER A 550 18.29 12.89 31.33
N SER A 551 18.46 12.79 32.64
CA SER A 551 19.69 12.27 33.27
C SER A 551 19.98 10.80 32.92
N ASP A 552 18.95 10.02 32.57
CA ASP A 552 19.05 8.60 32.27
C ASP A 552 18.91 8.30 30.78
N TRP A 553 18.89 9.31 29.92
CA TRP A 553 18.81 9.11 28.47
C TRP A 553 20.07 8.41 27.94
N ILE A 554 19.85 7.49 27.00
CA ILE A 554 20.91 6.74 26.33
C ILE A 554 20.94 7.17 24.86
N ASN A 555 22.01 7.87 24.47
CA ASN A 555 22.20 8.33 23.10
C ASN A 555 22.70 7.19 22.20
N LEU A 556 21.82 6.68 21.33
CA LEU A 556 22.11 5.69 20.31
C LEU A 556 21.50 6.15 18.97
N PRO A 557 22.05 5.73 17.82
CA PRO A 557 21.58 6.14 16.50
C PRO A 557 20.29 5.41 16.08
N VAL A 558 19.32 5.29 16.98
CA VAL A 558 18.03 4.64 16.72
C VAL A 558 17.29 5.44 15.65
N GLY A 559 16.79 4.75 14.62
CA GLY A 559 16.14 5.37 13.46
C GLY A 559 17.09 5.81 12.34
N HIS A 560 18.40 5.84 12.57
CA HIS A 560 19.39 5.99 11.50
C HIS A 560 19.57 4.66 10.74
N ASN A 561 20.19 4.74 9.56
CA ASN A 561 20.42 3.59 8.68
C ASN A 561 19.12 2.86 8.31
N LEU A 562 18.02 3.62 8.17
CA LEU A 562 16.81 3.14 7.52
C LEU A 562 17.17 2.75 6.08
N ASP A 563 16.77 1.56 5.70
CA ASP A 563 17.07 0.98 4.39
C ASP A 563 15.85 0.20 3.90
N ASP A 564 15.65 0.18 2.59
CA ASP A 564 14.60 -0.57 1.92
C ASP A 564 15.03 -0.88 0.48
N HIS A 565 14.42 -1.91 -0.11
CA HIS A 565 14.60 -2.16 -1.53
C HIS A 565 14.07 -0.97 -2.34
N THR A 566 14.91 -0.42 -3.21
CA THR A 566 14.46 0.59 -4.17
C THR A 566 13.62 -0.09 -5.25
N ASN A 567 12.29 -0.03 -5.11
CA ASN A 567 11.38 -0.59 -6.09
C ASN A 567 11.30 0.29 -7.36
N THR A 568 11.14 -0.34 -8.52
CA THR A 568 10.87 0.36 -9.79
C THR A 568 9.96 -0.50 -10.65
N ASP A 569 8.74 -0.01 -10.88
CA ASP A 569 7.75 -0.76 -11.64
C ASP A 569 8.01 -0.68 -13.14
N ILE A 570 7.84 -1.81 -13.82
CA ILE A 570 7.92 -1.93 -15.28
C ILE A 570 6.64 -2.60 -15.77
N VAL A 571 5.94 -1.94 -16.69
CA VAL A 571 4.70 -2.46 -17.26
C VAL A 571 4.95 -3.01 -18.66
N ILE A 572 4.49 -4.24 -18.90
CA ILE A 572 4.50 -4.90 -20.22
C ILE A 572 3.11 -5.44 -20.53
N THR A 573 2.74 -5.48 -21.82
CA THR A 573 1.48 -6.04 -22.28
C THR A 573 1.73 -7.15 -23.29
N HIS A 574 0.88 -8.18 -23.28
CA HIS A 574 0.94 -9.27 -24.23
C HIS A 574 -0.46 -9.88 -24.43
N PRO A 575 -0.90 -10.17 -25.67
CA PRO A 575 -2.28 -10.62 -25.97
C PRO A 575 -2.67 -11.94 -25.29
N ASN A 576 -1.70 -12.73 -24.86
CA ASN A 576 -1.94 -14.01 -24.16
C ASN A 576 -1.96 -13.89 -22.63
N VAL A 577 -1.85 -12.68 -22.06
CA VAL A 577 -2.00 -12.48 -20.61
C VAL A 577 -3.49 -12.27 -20.30
N SER A 578 -4.01 -13.05 -19.36
CA SER A 578 -5.35 -12.86 -18.82
C SER A 578 -5.27 -12.23 -17.43
N PHE A 579 -6.03 -11.17 -17.19
CA PHE A 579 -6.15 -10.58 -15.86
C PHE A 579 -6.81 -11.54 -14.87
N TYR A 580 -6.42 -11.46 -13.59
CA TYR A 580 -7.14 -12.03 -12.46
C TYR A 580 -7.50 -10.88 -11.54
N ASP A 581 -8.79 -10.67 -11.36
CA ASP A 581 -9.31 -9.60 -10.52
C ASP A 581 -9.30 -10.05 -9.06
N PHE A 582 -8.18 -9.77 -8.39
CA PHE A 582 -7.97 -10.13 -6.99
C PHE A 582 -8.84 -9.33 -6.03
N TYR A 583 -9.28 -8.11 -6.38
CA TYR A 583 -10.21 -7.35 -5.56
C TYR A 583 -11.64 -7.88 -5.68
N ALA A 584 -12.07 -8.23 -6.90
CA ALA A 584 -13.36 -8.88 -7.08
C ALA A 584 -13.41 -10.25 -6.40
N ALA A 585 -12.29 -10.96 -6.30
CA ALA A 585 -12.23 -12.25 -5.61
C ALA A 585 -12.64 -12.19 -4.13
N TYR A 586 -12.53 -11.02 -3.49
CA TYR A 586 -13.02 -10.85 -2.11
C TYR A 586 -14.54 -11.04 -2.03
N ASN A 587 -15.33 -10.41 -2.91
CA ASN A 587 -16.80 -10.46 -2.85
C ASN A 587 -17.42 -11.51 -3.79
N ASN A 588 -16.76 -11.79 -4.91
CA ASN A 588 -17.24 -12.63 -6.00
C ASN A 588 -16.11 -13.52 -6.54
N PRO A 589 -15.64 -14.50 -5.75
CA PRO A 589 -14.58 -15.40 -6.17
C PRO A 589 -15.03 -16.30 -7.33
N ILE A 590 -14.06 -16.85 -8.05
CA ILE A 590 -14.33 -17.98 -8.95
C ILE A 590 -14.87 -19.12 -8.09
N LYS A 591 -16.09 -19.58 -8.41
CA LYS A 591 -16.81 -20.54 -7.58
C LYS A 591 -16.03 -21.84 -7.30
N SER A 592 -15.33 -22.38 -8.30
CA SER A 592 -14.50 -23.58 -8.12
C SER A 592 -13.34 -23.37 -7.15
N ASP A 593 -12.78 -22.16 -7.13
CA ASP A 593 -11.67 -21.82 -6.25
C ASP A 593 -12.18 -21.71 -4.82
N ALA A 594 -13.32 -21.03 -4.62
CA ALA A 594 -13.99 -20.93 -3.32
C ALA A 594 -14.43 -22.30 -2.77
N GLU A 595 -14.93 -23.21 -3.62
CA GLU A 595 -15.32 -24.57 -3.23
C GLU A 595 -14.13 -25.50 -2.91
N SER A 596 -12.90 -25.10 -3.27
CA SER A 596 -11.68 -25.87 -3.00
C SER A 596 -11.07 -25.57 -1.62
N TYR A 597 -11.48 -24.47 -0.98
CA TYR A 597 -11.18 -24.10 0.42
C TYR A 597 -12.28 -24.61 1.35
#